data_AF-A0A2E2Q691-F1
#
_entry.id   AF-A0A2E2Q691-F1
#
_cell.length_a   1.000
_cell.length_b   1.000
_cell.length_c   1.000
_cell.angle_alpha   90.00
_cell.angle_beta   90.00
_cell.angle_gamma   90.00
#
_symmetry.space_group_name_H-M   'P 1'
#
loop_
_entity.id
_entity.type
_entity.pdbx_description
1 polymer ?
#
loop_
_entity_poly.entity_id
_entity_poly.type
_entity_poly.pdbx_seq_one_letter_code
_entity_poly.pdbx_strand_id
1 'polypeptide(L)'
;MLERMDAADLPSVGGVGATVVVTMTIDSLMGGLAAAALDTGEVISAGAARRLACEAGVVPMVLGGKSEVLDVGRRRRFHTRAQRLAIAQRDKTCVVGGCDAPPSRCHVHHVVPWSEGGGTSVQDGRLYCSAHHAMVHDPKRSGRLRT
;
A
#
# COMPACT_ATOMS: atom_id res chain seq x y z
N MET A 1 -9.19 -15.97 16.50
CA MET A 1 -10.53 -15.35 16.55
C MET A 1 -10.54 -14.03 15.77
N LEU A 2 -10.11 -14.06 14.50
CA LEU A 2 -10.22 -12.96 13.51
C LEU A 2 -10.92 -13.46 12.22
N GLU A 3 -11.10 -14.78 12.11
CA GLU A 3 -11.49 -15.52 10.89
C GLU A 3 -13.01 -15.47 10.61
N ARG A 4 -13.79 -14.70 11.38
CA ARG A 4 -15.25 -14.63 11.27
C ARG A 4 -15.80 -13.20 11.20
N MET A 5 -14.92 -12.20 11.11
CA MET A 5 -15.32 -10.81 10.90
C MET A 5 -15.43 -10.57 9.41
N ASP A 6 -16.51 -9.89 8.99
CA ASP A 6 -16.65 -9.49 7.60
C ASP A 6 -15.58 -8.45 7.25
N ALA A 7 -15.08 -8.44 6.01
CA ALA A 7 -13.97 -7.58 5.63
C ALA A 7 -14.30 -6.07 5.78
N ALA A 8 -15.59 -5.73 5.74
CA ALA A 8 -16.11 -4.39 5.98
C ALA A 8 -15.97 -3.94 7.45
N ASP A 9 -15.89 -4.89 8.39
CA ASP A 9 -15.87 -4.64 9.83
C ASP A 9 -14.45 -4.57 10.41
N LEU A 10 -13.42 -4.74 9.58
CA LEU A 10 -12.04 -4.70 10.01
C LEU A 10 -11.54 -3.25 10.22
N PRO A 11 -10.84 -2.97 11.33
CA PRO A 11 -10.27 -1.65 11.57
C PRO A 11 -9.26 -1.27 10.48
N SER A 12 -9.30 -0.01 10.04
CA SER A 12 -8.37 0.52 9.03
C SER A 12 -7.17 1.21 9.67
N VAL A 13 -5.96 0.83 9.26
CA VAL A 13 -4.70 1.48 9.65
C VAL A 13 -4.04 2.03 8.38
N GLY A 14 -3.62 3.30 8.38
CA GLY A 14 -3.16 3.96 7.16
C GLY A 14 -4.27 4.18 6.11
N GLY A 15 -5.54 3.92 6.47
CA GLY A 15 -6.76 3.97 5.66
C GLY A 15 -6.83 2.92 4.55
N VAL A 16 -6.20 1.79 4.79
CA VAL A 16 -6.59 0.47 4.28
C VAL A 16 -6.95 -0.38 5.51
N GLY A 17 -7.94 -1.28 5.40
CA GLY A 17 -8.15 -2.34 6.40
C GLY A 17 -6.89 -3.19 6.57
N ALA A 18 -6.87 -4.17 7.48
CA ALA A 18 -5.84 -5.21 7.46
C ALA A 18 -5.79 -5.85 6.06
N THR A 19 -4.86 -5.39 5.23
CA THR A 19 -4.80 -5.70 3.80
C THR A 19 -3.43 -6.28 3.52
N VAL A 20 -3.42 -7.55 3.14
CA VAL A 20 -2.22 -8.23 2.66
C VAL A 20 -2.14 -8.03 1.15
N VAL A 21 -1.05 -7.44 0.65
CA VAL A 21 -0.84 -7.29 -0.80
C VAL A 21 0.03 -8.44 -1.28
N VAL A 22 -0.57 -9.30 -2.10
CA VAL A 22 0.13 -10.46 -2.67
C VAL A 22 0.48 -10.15 -4.13
N THR A 23 1.75 -10.28 -4.48
CA THR A 23 2.26 -10.11 -5.85
C THR A 23 2.62 -11.47 -6.45
N MET A 24 1.99 -11.84 -7.57
CA MET A 24 2.34 -13.01 -8.39
C MET A 24 1.79 -12.84 -9.83
N THR A 25 2.19 -13.70 -10.77
CA THR A 25 1.60 -13.72 -12.11
C THR A 25 0.22 -14.39 -12.11
N ILE A 26 -0.62 -14.08 -13.10
CA ILE A 26 -1.94 -14.73 -13.26
C ILE A 26 -1.80 -16.25 -13.46
N ASP A 27 -0.80 -16.70 -14.21
CA ASP A 27 -0.52 -18.13 -14.40
C ASP A 27 -0.17 -18.82 -13.07
N SER A 28 0.60 -18.14 -12.21
CA SER A 28 0.93 -18.64 -10.86
C SER A 28 -0.32 -18.73 -9.98
N LEU A 29 -1.23 -17.77 -10.11
CA LEU A 29 -2.49 -17.76 -9.37
C LEU A 29 -3.42 -18.89 -9.84
N MET A 30 -3.55 -19.08 -11.16
CA MET A 30 -4.49 -20.01 -11.79
C MET A 30 -4.01 -21.47 -11.83
N GLY A 31 -2.74 -21.77 -11.54
CA GLY A 31 -2.27 -23.17 -11.54
C GLY A 31 -0.77 -23.40 -11.43
N GLY A 32 0.07 -22.37 -11.51
CA GLY A 32 1.53 -22.51 -11.36
C GLY A 32 1.98 -22.75 -9.92
N LEU A 33 3.03 -23.56 -9.73
CA LEU A 33 3.70 -23.83 -8.45
C LEU A 33 4.56 -22.66 -7.94
N ALA A 34 4.52 -21.50 -8.61
CA ALA A 34 5.38 -20.37 -8.28
C ALA A 34 4.94 -19.68 -6.97
N ALA A 35 5.93 -19.21 -6.20
CA ALA A 35 5.69 -18.56 -4.94
C ALA A 35 5.25 -17.10 -5.13
N ALA A 36 4.49 -16.58 -4.18
CA ALA A 36 3.95 -15.23 -4.17
C ALA A 36 4.63 -14.39 -3.09
N ALA A 37 4.87 -13.11 -3.37
CA ALA A 37 5.50 -12.21 -2.41
C ALA A 37 4.47 -11.31 -1.72
N LEU A 38 4.60 -11.15 -0.41
CA LEU A 38 3.84 -10.20 0.38
C LEU A 38 4.49 -8.80 0.35
N ASP A 39 3.74 -7.77 0.73
CA ASP A 39 4.26 -6.41 0.94
C ASP A 39 5.25 -6.33 2.11
N THR A 40 5.26 -7.32 2.99
CA THR A 40 6.28 -7.51 4.04
C THR A 40 7.60 -8.10 3.51
N GLY A 41 7.63 -8.55 2.25
CA GLY A 41 8.77 -9.26 1.65
C GLY A 41 8.79 -10.77 1.92
N GLU A 42 7.86 -11.29 2.73
CA GLU A 42 7.70 -12.72 2.95
C GLU A 42 7.19 -13.42 1.69
N VAL A 43 7.67 -14.64 1.46
CA VAL A 43 7.28 -15.46 0.31
C VAL A 43 6.35 -16.57 0.77
N ILE A 44 5.15 -16.63 0.19
CA ILE A 44 4.12 -17.64 0.48
C ILE A 44 3.86 -18.50 -0.74
N SER A 45 3.33 -19.71 -0.54
CA SER A 45 2.93 -20.57 -1.66
C SER A 45 1.71 -19.97 -2.40
N ALA A 46 1.56 -20.28 -3.69
CA ALA A 46 0.35 -19.92 -4.45
C ALA A 46 -0.93 -20.48 -3.79
N GLY A 47 -0.84 -21.64 -3.13
CA GLY A 47 -1.95 -22.22 -2.37
C GLY A 47 -2.34 -21.37 -1.15
N ALA A 48 -1.36 -20.91 -0.38
CA ALA A 48 -1.60 -20.02 0.77
C ALA A 48 -2.19 -18.68 0.30
N ALA A 49 -1.69 -18.12 -0.80
CA ALA A 49 -2.23 -16.90 -1.38
C ALA A 49 -3.70 -17.05 -1.84
N ARG A 50 -4.05 -18.15 -2.51
CA ARG A 50 -5.45 -18.44 -2.90
C ARG A 50 -6.36 -18.57 -1.69
N ARG A 51 -5.89 -19.24 -0.64
CA ARG A 51 -6.65 -19.41 0.60
C ARG A 51 -6.91 -18.07 1.28
N LEU A 52 -5.89 -17.22 1.40
CA LEU A 52 -6.04 -15.85 1.91
C LEU A 52 -7.02 -15.04 1.05
N ALA A 53 -6.98 -15.17 -0.27
CA ALA A 53 -7.90 -14.48 -1.16
C ALA A 53 -9.37 -14.90 -0.99
N CYS A 54 -9.64 -16.19 -0.78
CA CYS A 54 -10.99 -16.68 -0.51
C CYS A 54 -11.51 -16.30 0.89
N GLU A 55 -10.67 -16.38 1.91
CA GLU A 55 -11.10 -16.23 3.32
C GLU A 55 -11.13 -14.76 3.79
N ALA A 56 -10.24 -13.90 3.29
CA ALA A 56 -10.02 -12.56 3.84
C ALA A 56 -10.36 -11.40 2.88
N GLY A 57 -10.94 -11.68 1.71
CA GLY A 57 -11.28 -10.63 0.73
C GLY A 57 -10.04 -9.91 0.17
N VAL A 58 -8.94 -10.65 -0.05
CA VAL A 58 -7.71 -10.08 -0.63
C VAL A 58 -8.02 -9.55 -2.03
N VAL A 59 -7.67 -8.29 -2.28
CA VAL A 59 -7.79 -7.69 -3.61
C VAL A 59 -6.51 -8.00 -4.38
N PRO A 60 -6.56 -8.89 -5.38
CA PRO A 60 -5.38 -9.26 -6.11
C PRO A 60 -4.96 -8.07 -6.99
N MET A 61 -3.72 -7.62 -6.85
CA MET A 61 -3.15 -6.65 -7.77
C MET A 61 -2.67 -7.39 -9.03
N VAL A 62 -3.63 -7.91 -9.79
CA VAL A 62 -3.35 -8.69 -11.00
C VAL A 62 -2.91 -7.75 -12.10
N LEU A 63 -1.71 -7.99 -12.66
CA LEU A 63 -1.33 -7.46 -13.96
C LEU A 63 -2.22 -8.12 -15.02
N GLY A 64 -3.27 -7.42 -15.48
CA GLY A 64 -4.22 -7.92 -16.50
C GLY A 64 -5.72 -7.83 -16.14
N GLY A 65 -6.08 -7.32 -14.95
CA GLY A 65 -7.46 -6.99 -14.59
C GLY A 65 -7.97 -5.67 -15.22
N LYS A 66 -9.22 -5.27 -14.90
CA LYS A 66 -9.73 -3.93 -15.29
C LYS A 66 -8.80 -2.84 -14.73
N SER A 67 -8.46 -1.85 -15.56
CA SER A 67 -7.59 -0.75 -15.16
C SER A 67 -8.25 0.10 -14.08
N GLU A 68 -7.47 0.46 -13.06
CA GLU A 68 -7.86 1.42 -12.02
C GLU A 68 -7.31 2.82 -12.36
N VAL A 69 -8.05 3.86 -11.98
CA VAL A 69 -7.59 5.24 -12.16
C VAL A 69 -6.52 5.54 -11.11
N LEU A 70 -5.26 5.56 -11.54
CA LEU A 70 -4.10 5.81 -10.68
C LEU A 70 -3.72 7.29 -10.56
N ASP A 71 -4.38 8.15 -11.32
CA ASP A 71 -4.26 9.60 -11.23
C ASP A 71 -5.65 10.25 -11.25
N VAL A 72 -5.98 10.93 -10.16
CA VAL A 72 -7.24 11.69 -10.05
C VAL A 72 -6.99 13.20 -9.98
N GLY A 73 -5.75 13.64 -10.17
CA GLY A 73 -5.33 15.03 -10.03
C GLY A 73 -5.82 15.62 -8.72
N ARG A 74 -6.51 16.76 -8.78
CA ARG A 74 -7.08 17.42 -7.59
C ARG A 74 -8.57 17.12 -7.33
N ARG A 75 -9.20 16.22 -8.09
CA ARG A 75 -10.62 15.84 -7.87
C ARG A 75 -10.86 15.18 -6.51
N ARG A 76 -9.81 14.60 -5.91
CA ARG A 76 -9.85 14.05 -4.55
C ARG A 76 -8.62 14.48 -3.78
N ARG A 77 -8.82 14.79 -2.50
CA ARG A 77 -7.74 15.09 -1.57
C ARG A 77 -6.95 13.84 -1.18
N PHE A 78 -7.63 12.73 -0.92
CA PHE A 78 -7.00 11.52 -0.41
C PHE A 78 -6.79 10.48 -1.52
N HIS A 79 -5.61 9.85 -1.49
CA HIS A 79 -5.29 8.72 -2.34
C HIS A 79 -6.34 7.61 -2.18
N THR A 80 -6.81 7.06 -3.30
CA THR A 80 -7.75 5.93 -3.32
C THR A 80 -7.10 4.65 -2.80
N ARG A 81 -7.90 3.62 -2.51
CA ARG A 81 -7.37 2.31 -2.10
C ARG A 81 -6.40 1.75 -3.16
N ALA A 82 -6.76 1.81 -4.44
CA ALA A 82 -5.88 1.34 -5.52
C ALA A 82 -4.56 2.12 -5.57
N GLN A 83 -4.59 3.45 -5.43
CA GLN A 83 -3.38 4.28 -5.39
C GLN A 83 -2.50 3.93 -4.18
N ARG A 84 -3.09 3.73 -3.00
CA ARG A 84 -2.35 3.35 -1.78
C ARG A 84 -1.65 2.01 -1.92
N LEU A 85 -2.32 1.01 -2.50
CA LEU A 85 -1.74 -0.31 -2.75
C LEU A 85 -0.61 -0.23 -3.78
N ALA A 86 -0.78 0.54 -4.84
CA ALA A 86 0.26 0.77 -5.85
C ALA A 86 1.49 1.50 -5.26
N ILE A 87 1.27 2.51 -4.41
CA ILE A 87 2.34 3.22 -3.70
C ILE A 87 3.05 2.28 -2.72
N ALA A 88 2.31 1.47 -1.96
CA ALA A 88 2.89 0.49 -1.05
C ALA A 88 3.76 -0.53 -1.79
N GLN A 89 3.31 -1.00 -2.95
CA GLN A 89 4.08 -1.90 -3.78
C GLN A 89 5.34 -1.24 -4.35
N ARG A 90 5.27 0.04 -4.72
CA ARG A 90 6.43 0.78 -5.26
C ARG A 90 7.46 1.07 -4.17
N ASP A 91 7.01 1.61 -3.04
CA ASP A 91 7.90 2.14 -1.99
C ASP A 91 8.43 1.02 -1.09
N LYS A 92 7.68 -0.08 -0.92
CA LYS A 92 7.99 -1.28 -0.10
C LYS A 92 8.13 -1.04 1.40
N THR A 93 8.71 0.08 1.81
CA THR A 93 8.87 0.53 3.19
C THR A 93 8.67 2.04 3.24
N CYS A 94 8.82 2.62 4.43
CA CYS A 94 9.01 4.06 4.57
C CYS A 94 10.17 4.52 3.66
N VAL A 95 9.97 5.62 2.92
CA VAL A 95 10.95 6.09 1.93
C VAL A 95 12.17 6.77 2.54
N VAL A 96 12.15 7.08 3.84
CA VAL A 96 13.30 7.65 4.54
C VAL A 96 14.42 6.62 4.64
N GLY A 97 15.60 6.96 4.13
CA GLY A 97 16.78 6.11 4.08
C GLY A 97 17.12 5.51 5.45
N GLY A 98 17.30 4.19 5.48
CA GLY A 98 17.57 3.42 6.70
C GLY A 98 16.34 3.07 7.53
N CYS A 99 15.12 3.47 7.12
CA CYS A 99 13.89 3.04 7.76
C CYS A 99 13.29 1.82 7.05
N ASP A 100 13.07 0.75 7.80
CA ASP A 100 12.51 -0.53 7.33
C ASP A 100 11.02 -0.70 7.68
N ALA A 101 10.37 0.37 8.15
CA ALA A 101 8.97 0.32 8.55
C ALA A 101 8.09 -0.15 7.37
N PRO A 102 7.33 -1.25 7.53
CA PRO A 102 6.53 -1.81 6.44
C PRO A 102 5.35 -0.89 6.08
N PRO A 103 4.72 -1.11 4.91
CA PRO A 103 3.62 -0.25 4.43
C PRO A 103 2.44 -0.16 5.39
N SER A 104 2.16 -1.25 6.12
CA SER A 104 1.11 -1.31 7.15
C SER A 104 1.32 -0.34 8.32
N ARG A 105 2.55 0.15 8.52
CA ARG A 105 2.90 1.18 9.53
C ARG A 105 3.11 2.57 8.91
N CYS A 106 2.76 2.73 7.64
CA CYS A 106 2.99 3.95 6.89
C CYS A 106 1.69 4.66 6.50
N HIS A 107 1.80 5.96 6.28
CA HIS A 107 0.79 6.81 5.70
C HIS A 107 1.27 7.27 4.32
N VAL A 108 0.36 7.34 3.36
CA VAL A 108 0.64 8.01 2.08
C VAL A 108 0.61 9.52 2.30
N HIS A 109 1.74 10.16 2.05
CA HIS A 109 1.95 11.59 2.09
C HIS A 109 2.07 12.15 0.67
N HIS A 110 1.53 13.34 0.44
CA HIS A 110 1.71 14.05 -0.84
C HIS A 110 3.12 14.66 -0.91
N VAL A 111 3.83 14.47 -2.02
CA VAL A 111 5.17 15.05 -2.25
C VAL A 111 5.11 16.58 -2.24
N VAL A 112 4.16 17.14 -2.99
CA VAL A 112 3.76 18.54 -2.88
C VAL A 112 2.49 18.57 -2.03
N PRO A 113 2.42 19.33 -0.93
CA PRO A 113 1.22 19.38 -0.11
C PRO A 113 -0.02 19.66 -0.95
N TRP A 114 -1.09 18.90 -0.73
CA TRP A 114 -2.33 19.08 -1.50
C TRP A 114 -2.89 20.50 -1.37
N SER A 115 -2.73 21.12 -0.19
CA SER A 115 -3.07 22.51 0.10
C SER A 115 -2.28 23.53 -0.72
N GLU A 116 -1.09 23.16 -1.19
CA GLU A 116 -0.18 24.00 -1.98
C GLU A 116 -0.30 23.71 -3.49
N GLY A 117 -1.27 22.90 -3.90
CA GLY A 117 -1.51 22.58 -5.31
C GLY A 117 -1.09 21.19 -5.75
N GLY A 118 -0.60 20.34 -4.83
CA GLY A 118 -0.23 18.96 -5.14
C GLY A 118 -1.37 18.11 -5.70
N GLY A 119 -1.03 17.19 -6.60
CA GLY A 119 -1.94 16.21 -7.19
C GLY A 119 -2.09 14.95 -6.34
N THR A 120 -3.18 14.20 -6.57
CA THR A 120 -3.41 12.88 -5.95
C THR A 120 -3.26 11.81 -7.03
N SER A 121 -2.05 11.31 -7.16
CA SER A 121 -1.67 10.23 -8.08
C SER A 121 -0.74 9.24 -7.38
N VAL A 122 -0.46 8.10 -7.99
CA VAL A 122 0.58 7.19 -7.47
C VAL A 122 1.94 7.89 -7.43
N GLN A 123 2.26 8.69 -8.45
CA GLN A 123 3.53 9.40 -8.62
C GLN A 123 3.74 10.47 -7.55
N ASP A 124 2.66 11.12 -7.12
CA ASP A 124 2.68 12.22 -6.15
C ASP A 124 2.59 11.77 -4.68
N GLY A 125 2.37 10.48 -4.42
CA GLY A 125 2.34 9.91 -3.07
C GLY A 125 3.67 9.29 -2.65
N ARG A 126 4.01 9.31 -1.36
CA ARG A 126 5.14 8.58 -0.74
C ARG A 126 4.74 7.97 0.59
N LEU A 127 5.31 6.81 0.94
CA LEU A 127 5.13 6.20 2.26
C LEU A 127 6.04 6.83 3.32
N TYR A 128 5.43 7.29 4.41
CA TYR A 128 6.15 7.62 5.64
C TYR A 128 5.55 6.88 6.82
N CYS A 129 6.38 6.28 7.66
CA CYS A 129 5.92 5.73 8.95
C CYS A 129 5.36 6.85 9.84
N SER A 130 4.55 6.52 10.84
CA SER A 130 3.94 7.56 11.70
C SER A 130 4.95 8.57 12.28
N ALA A 131 6.15 8.12 12.64
CA ALA A 131 7.21 8.99 13.15
C ALA A 131 7.76 9.94 12.07
N HIS A 132 8.13 9.43 10.89
CA HIS A 132 8.62 10.26 9.79
C HIS A 132 7.53 11.12 9.15
N HIS A 133 6.28 10.67 9.19
CA HIS A 133 5.14 11.45 8.75
C HIS A 133 4.92 12.66 9.68
N ALA A 134 5.12 12.53 10.99
CA ALA A 134 5.12 13.69 11.88
C ALA A 134 6.30 14.64 11.60
N MET A 135 7.49 14.09 11.30
CA MET A 135 8.68 14.90 11.02
C MET A 135 8.58 15.70 9.71
N VAL A 136 7.94 15.16 8.67
CA VAL A 136 7.82 15.88 7.39
C VAL A 136 6.91 17.11 7.50
N HIS A 137 5.97 17.11 8.45
CA HIS A 137 5.14 18.27 8.79
C HIS A 137 5.81 19.26 9.76
N ASP A 138 6.98 18.93 10.33
CA ASP A 138 7.73 19.82 11.22
C ASP A 138 8.83 20.55 10.43
N PRO A 139 8.69 21.88 10.20
CA PRO A 139 9.65 22.66 9.42
C PRO A 139 11.07 22.64 9.99
N LYS A 140 11.24 22.38 11.29
CA LYS A 140 12.56 22.31 11.95
C LYS A 140 13.26 20.98 11.70
N ARG A 141 12.53 19.96 11.27
CA ARG A 141 13.00 18.57 11.13
C ARG A 141 12.93 18.06 9.69
N SER A 142 12.06 18.61 8.84
CA SER A 142 11.84 18.14 7.46
C SER A 142 13.13 18.10 6.63
N GLY A 143 14.01 19.11 6.75
CA GLY A 143 15.31 19.14 6.08
C GLY A 143 16.32 18.07 6.53
N ARG A 144 16.00 17.28 7.55
CA ARG A 144 16.82 16.15 8.02
C ARG A 144 16.36 14.81 7.44
N LEU A 145 15.20 14.75 6.78
CA LEU A 145 14.73 13.54 6.12
C LEU A 145 15.52 13.34 4.82
N ARG A 146 16.23 12.20 4.72
CA ARG A 146 16.85 11.75 3.48
C ARG A 146 15.91 10.71 2.87
N THR A 147 15.16 11.07 1.85
CA THR A 147 14.27 10.18 1.09
C THR A 147 14.93 9.65 -0.16
#